data_AF-A0AAV3UI04-F1
#
_entry.id   AF-A0AAV3UI04-F1
#
_cell.length_a   1.000
_cell.length_b   1.000
_cell.length_c   1.000
_cell.angle_alpha   90.00
_cell.angle_beta   90.00
_cell.angle_gamma   90.00
#
_symmetry.space_group_name_H-M   'P 1'
#
loop_
_entity.id
_entity.type
_entity.pdbx_description
1 polymer ?
#
loop_
_entity_poly.entity_id
_entity_poly.type
_entity_poly.pdbx_seq_one_letter_code
_entity_poly.pdbx_strand_id
1 'polypeptide(L)'
;MEYPQFFNHLGEEEMDIPLDAVNNSTVIAATPRNPHAPLTYFTTAVREISSEQCLVVAPIISPEFIEASQPLLEAGTTLELIYDKAVFEMVRTKYEDELMSAFDMKKIALYIYPEELSFGLVIFDEQVFVHAYETSGQFSACLKSTDPMLYEWAKDKYAEYRDSARQIKDPSELP
;
A
#
# COMPACT_ATOMS: atom_id res chain seq x y z
N MET A 1 -11.75 -23.03 -0.86
CA MET A 1 -10.34 -22.81 -0.50
C MET A 1 -10.41 -21.83 0.64
N GLU A 2 -10.04 -22.23 1.86
CA GLU A 2 -10.12 -21.30 2.98
C GLU A 2 -8.87 -20.40 2.90
N TYR A 3 -9.05 -19.08 3.06
CA TYR A 3 -7.96 -18.11 3.16
C TYR A 3 -7.76 -17.61 4.61
N PRO A 4 -7.86 -18.45 5.69
CA PRO A 4 -7.90 -17.91 7.04
C PRO A 4 -6.61 -17.17 7.37
N GLN A 5 -5.48 -17.56 6.78
CA GLN A 5 -4.19 -16.91 7.05
C GLN A 5 -4.06 -15.52 6.44
N PHE A 6 -4.84 -15.15 5.43
CA PHE A 6 -4.85 -13.77 4.92
C PHE A 6 -5.72 -12.90 5.83
N PHE A 7 -6.92 -13.39 6.09
CA PHE A 7 -7.95 -12.77 6.91
C PHE A 7 -7.54 -12.59 8.39
N ASN A 8 -6.89 -13.59 9.00
CA ASN A 8 -6.41 -13.52 10.40
C ASN A 8 -5.43 -12.37 10.71
N HIS A 9 -4.88 -11.71 9.70
CA HIS A 9 -3.91 -10.61 9.88
C HIS A 9 -4.43 -9.28 9.32
N LEU A 10 -5.70 -9.20 8.96
CA LEU A 10 -6.38 -7.95 8.66
C LEU A 10 -7.07 -7.44 9.95
N GLY A 11 -7.09 -6.13 10.18
CA GLY A 11 -7.78 -5.53 11.33
C GLY A 11 -9.31 -5.60 11.19
N GLU A 12 -10.08 -5.01 12.12
CA GLU A 12 -11.56 -5.03 12.08
C GLU A 12 -12.17 -4.49 10.77
N GLU A 13 -11.43 -3.67 10.02
CA GLU A 13 -11.79 -3.15 8.70
C GLU A 13 -11.88 -4.22 7.59
N GLU A 14 -11.47 -5.44 7.90
CA GLU A 14 -11.64 -6.65 7.09
C GLU A 14 -13.11 -6.98 6.79
N MET A 15 -14.04 -6.55 7.65
CA MET A 15 -15.44 -6.98 7.62
C MET A 15 -16.19 -6.65 6.32
N ASP A 16 -15.65 -5.76 5.48
CA ASP A 16 -16.28 -5.33 4.23
C ASP A 16 -15.59 -5.84 2.95
N ILE A 17 -14.50 -6.63 3.03
CA ILE A 17 -13.86 -7.17 1.82
C ILE A 17 -14.79 -8.18 1.13
N PRO A 18 -15.07 -8.04 -0.18
CA PRO A 18 -15.94 -8.98 -0.90
C PRO A 18 -15.28 -10.37 -1.02
N LEU A 19 -15.67 -11.30 -0.15
CA LEU A 19 -15.09 -12.66 -0.06
C LEU A 19 -15.12 -13.42 -1.41
N ASP A 20 -16.18 -13.24 -2.20
CA ASP A 20 -16.29 -13.86 -3.53
C ASP A 20 -15.19 -13.38 -4.49
N ALA A 21 -14.78 -12.11 -4.39
CA ALA A 21 -13.69 -11.56 -5.19
C ALA A 21 -12.31 -12.09 -4.74
N VAL A 22 -12.17 -12.44 -3.45
CA VAL A 22 -10.95 -13.04 -2.91
C VAL A 22 -10.75 -14.46 -3.47
N ASN A 23 -11.81 -15.22 -3.70
CA ASN A 23 -11.70 -16.56 -4.30
C ASN A 23 -11.08 -16.55 -5.71
N ASN A 24 -11.19 -15.43 -6.44
CA ASN A 24 -10.61 -15.26 -7.77
C ASN A 24 -9.25 -14.56 -7.75
N SER A 25 -8.70 -14.29 -6.57
CA SER A 25 -7.44 -13.57 -6.37
C SER A 25 -6.25 -14.51 -6.17
N THR A 26 -5.05 -13.99 -6.39
CA THR A 26 -3.80 -14.67 -6.01
C THR A 26 -3.38 -14.20 -4.62
N VAL A 27 -3.27 -15.13 -3.68
CA VAL A 27 -2.84 -14.84 -2.31
C VAL A 27 -1.52 -15.53 -2.02
N ILE A 28 -0.51 -14.75 -1.63
CA ILE A 28 0.78 -15.24 -1.16
C ILE A 28 0.92 -14.87 0.32
N ALA A 29 1.16 -15.86 1.17
CA ALA A 29 1.39 -15.67 2.60
C ALA A 29 2.83 -15.99 2.98
N ALA A 30 3.33 -15.29 3.99
CA ALA A 30 4.58 -15.59 4.66
C ALA A 30 4.48 -16.96 5.34
N THR A 31 5.58 -17.70 5.33
CA THR A 31 5.70 -18.96 6.08
C THR A 31 7.00 -18.95 6.87
N PRO A 32 7.13 -19.78 7.93
CA PRO A 32 8.39 -19.87 8.67
C PRO A 32 9.61 -20.23 7.80
N ARG A 33 9.39 -20.91 6.67
CA ARG A 33 10.46 -21.28 5.72
C ARG A 33 10.71 -20.22 4.65
N ASN A 34 9.74 -19.34 4.40
CA ASN A 34 9.84 -18.26 3.44
C ASN A 34 9.07 -17.02 3.94
N PRO A 35 9.61 -16.31 4.94
CA PRO A 35 8.89 -15.21 5.59
C PRO A 35 8.77 -13.95 4.71
N HIS A 36 9.63 -13.82 3.68
CA HIS A 36 9.65 -12.69 2.76
C HIS A 36 8.94 -12.98 1.43
N ALA A 37 8.30 -14.15 1.29
CA ALA A 37 7.55 -14.53 0.09
C ALA A 37 6.56 -13.45 -0.39
N PRO A 38 5.68 -12.89 0.47
CA PRO A 38 4.70 -11.92 0.01
C PRO A 38 5.32 -10.58 -0.41
N LEU A 39 6.34 -10.10 0.32
CA LEU A 39 7.08 -8.89 -0.05
C LEU A 39 7.82 -9.06 -1.39
N THR A 40 8.46 -10.21 -1.60
CA THR A 40 9.16 -10.52 -2.86
C THR A 40 8.18 -10.57 -4.02
N TYR A 41 7.01 -11.20 -3.81
CA TYR A 41 5.96 -11.27 -4.81
C TYR A 41 5.45 -9.87 -5.21
N PHE A 42 5.12 -9.03 -4.22
CA PHE A 42 4.65 -7.67 -4.46
C PHE A 42 5.69 -6.82 -5.20
N THR A 43 6.91 -6.72 -4.66
CA THR A 43 7.98 -5.88 -5.24
C THR A 43 8.39 -6.33 -6.64
N THR A 44 8.35 -7.64 -6.92
CA THR A 44 8.58 -8.16 -8.28
C THR A 44 7.44 -7.74 -9.22
N ALA A 45 6.19 -7.89 -8.80
CA ALA A 45 5.03 -7.50 -9.61
C ALA A 45 5.02 -5.99 -9.91
N VAL A 46 5.31 -5.15 -8.92
CA VAL A 46 5.35 -3.68 -9.08
C VAL A 46 6.36 -3.24 -10.15
N ARG A 47 7.52 -3.90 -10.24
CA ARG A 47 8.55 -3.58 -11.23
C ARG A 47 8.14 -3.88 -12.67
N GLU A 48 7.15 -4.74 -12.86
CA GLU A 48 6.63 -5.13 -14.19
C GLU A 48 5.40 -4.32 -14.59
N ILE A 49 4.79 -3.59 -13.66
CA ILE A 49 3.59 -2.78 -13.93
C ILE A 49 3.99 -1.47 -14.61
N SER A 50 3.21 -1.09 -15.62
CA SER A 50 3.23 0.24 -16.23
C SER A 50 1.85 0.85 -16.05
N SER A 51 1.79 2.02 -15.41
CA SER A 51 0.55 2.76 -15.16
C SER A 51 0.87 4.26 -15.08
N GLU A 52 -0.12 5.11 -15.35
CA GLU A 52 0.03 6.57 -15.21
C GLU A 52 -0.13 7.00 -13.74
N GLN A 53 -0.86 6.22 -12.95
CA GLN A 53 -1.20 6.54 -11.56
C GLN A 53 -1.18 5.29 -10.68
N CYS A 54 -0.67 5.45 -9.46
CA CYS A 54 -0.71 4.44 -8.42
C CYS A 54 -1.27 5.06 -7.14
N LEU A 55 -2.32 4.45 -6.58
CA LEU A 55 -2.90 4.86 -5.31
C LEU A 55 -2.40 3.93 -4.21
N VAL A 56 -1.92 4.49 -3.10
CA VAL A 56 -1.28 3.73 -2.03
C VAL A 56 -1.84 4.16 -0.67
N VAL A 57 -2.27 3.18 0.12
CA VAL A 57 -2.45 3.29 1.57
C VAL A 57 -1.38 2.39 2.19
N ALA A 58 -0.51 2.94 3.02
CA ALA A 58 0.57 2.16 3.63
C ALA A 58 0.66 2.40 5.14
N PRO A 59 0.42 1.36 5.97
CA PRO A 59 0.62 1.41 7.41
C PRO A 59 2.09 1.23 7.80
N ILE A 60 2.94 0.84 6.84
CA ILE A 60 4.37 0.59 7.04
C ILE A 60 5.13 1.03 5.80
N ILE A 61 6.33 1.58 6.02
CA ILE A 61 7.30 1.90 4.98
C ILE A 61 8.62 1.17 5.24
N SER A 62 9.30 0.77 4.17
CA SER A 62 10.61 0.12 4.22
C SER A 62 11.43 0.46 2.97
N PRO A 63 12.77 0.26 3.00
CA PRO A 63 13.62 0.49 1.84
C PRO A 63 13.16 -0.29 0.60
N GLU A 64 12.68 -1.52 0.77
CA GLU A 64 12.23 -2.38 -0.32
C GLU A 64 11.02 -1.79 -1.06
N PHE A 65 10.11 -1.10 -0.36
CA PHE A 65 9.01 -0.39 -1.01
C PHE A 65 9.48 0.85 -1.75
N ILE A 66 10.39 1.62 -1.16
CA ILE A 66 10.97 2.81 -1.77
C ILE A 66 11.69 2.41 -3.07
N GLU A 67 12.57 1.42 -3.01
CA GLU A 67 13.30 0.88 -4.17
C GLU A 67 12.35 0.31 -5.24
N ALA A 68 11.27 -0.38 -4.85
CA ALA A 68 10.29 -0.89 -5.80
C ALA A 68 9.49 0.24 -6.49
N SER A 69 9.34 1.39 -5.84
CA SER A 69 8.63 2.55 -6.39
C SER A 69 9.47 3.39 -7.36
N GLN A 70 10.79 3.34 -7.27
CA GLN A 70 11.69 4.17 -8.08
C GLN A 70 11.49 4.00 -9.60
N PRO A 71 11.42 2.77 -10.16
CA PRO A 71 11.17 2.60 -11.60
C PRO A 71 9.85 3.20 -12.06
N LEU A 72 8.81 3.16 -11.22
CA LEU A 72 7.52 3.77 -11.53
C LEU A 72 7.63 5.29 -11.62
N LEU A 73 8.28 5.90 -10.63
CA LEU A 73 8.54 7.35 -10.61
C LEU A 73 9.40 7.75 -11.81
N GLU A 74 10.47 7.01 -12.14
CA GLU A 74 11.31 7.27 -13.32
C GLU A 74 10.52 7.20 -14.62
N ALA A 75 9.63 6.20 -14.76
CA ALA A 75 8.76 6.03 -15.91
C ALA A 75 7.66 7.11 -16.03
N GLY A 76 7.47 7.95 -15.01
CA GLY A 76 6.51 9.05 -15.03
C GLY A 76 5.19 8.75 -14.32
N THR A 77 5.07 7.60 -13.66
CA THR A 77 3.91 7.27 -12.81
C THR A 77 3.79 8.29 -11.69
N THR A 78 2.55 8.75 -11.45
CA THR A 78 2.23 9.58 -10.29
C THR A 78 1.77 8.71 -9.13
N LEU A 79 2.26 8.97 -7.92
CA LEU A 79 1.85 8.24 -6.71
C LEU A 79 0.97 9.13 -5.83
N GLU A 80 -0.18 8.62 -5.42
CA GLU A 80 -0.99 9.22 -4.37
C GLU A 80 -0.87 8.37 -3.12
N LEU A 81 -0.26 8.93 -2.07
CA LEU A 81 0.18 8.21 -0.89
C LEU A 81 -0.65 8.63 0.32
N ILE A 82 -1.22 7.67 1.04
CA ILE A 82 -1.88 7.86 2.33
C ILE A 82 -1.08 7.11 3.38
N TYR A 83 -0.53 7.87 4.33
CA TYR A 83 0.19 7.35 5.49
C TYR A 83 -0.53 7.76 6.76
N ASP A 84 -0.38 6.99 7.82
CA ASP A 84 -0.67 7.50 9.16
C ASP A 84 0.47 8.42 9.63
N LYS A 85 0.26 9.05 10.79
CA LYS A 85 1.24 9.98 11.38
C LYS A 85 2.58 9.29 11.70
N ALA A 86 2.56 8.05 12.20
CA ALA A 86 3.77 7.35 12.61
C ALA A 86 4.65 7.00 11.41
N VAL A 87 4.03 6.54 10.31
CA VAL A 87 4.73 6.28 9.04
C VAL A 87 5.32 7.57 8.48
N PHE A 88 4.56 8.67 8.47
CA PHE A 88 5.09 9.95 7.97
C PHE A 88 6.29 10.45 8.78
N GLU A 89 6.23 10.38 10.11
CA GLU A 89 7.35 10.73 10.97
C GLU A 89 8.58 9.85 10.71
N MET A 90 8.37 8.56 10.44
CA MET A 90 9.45 7.66 10.03
C MET A 90 10.07 8.07 8.69
N VAL A 91 9.26 8.34 7.67
CA VAL A 91 9.74 8.77 6.35
C VAL A 91 10.54 10.06 6.46
N ARG A 92 10.00 11.06 7.14
CA ARG A 92 10.67 12.35 7.32
C ARG A 92 12.00 12.25 8.06
N THR A 93 12.16 11.27 8.95
CA THR A 93 13.38 11.14 9.76
C THR A 93 14.44 10.23 9.15
N LYS A 94 14.02 9.20 8.39
CA LYS A 94 14.93 8.18 7.85
C LYS A 94 15.12 8.23 6.34
N TYR A 95 14.16 8.80 5.64
CA TYR A 95 14.06 8.82 4.18
C TYR A 95 13.74 10.23 3.67
N GLU A 96 14.34 11.25 4.32
CA GLU A 96 14.11 12.66 4.01
C GLU A 96 14.50 13.00 2.58
N ASP A 97 15.65 12.50 2.12
CA ASP A 97 16.16 12.75 0.77
C ASP A 97 15.22 12.18 -0.31
N GLU A 98 14.72 10.96 -0.11
CA GLU A 98 13.76 10.33 -1.03
C GLU A 98 12.42 11.06 -1.04
N LEU A 99 11.95 11.47 0.14
CA LEU A 99 10.72 12.27 0.27
C LEU A 99 10.86 13.61 -0.47
N MET A 100 11.93 14.37 -0.22
CA MET A 100 12.18 15.66 -0.87
C MET A 100 12.28 15.49 -2.39
N SER A 101 13.05 14.51 -2.86
CA SER A 101 13.21 14.21 -4.29
C SER A 101 11.85 13.94 -4.96
N ALA A 102 11.01 13.11 -4.32
CA ALA A 102 9.69 12.77 -4.84
C ALA A 102 8.76 14.01 -4.94
N PHE A 103 8.79 14.91 -3.94
CA PHE A 103 8.07 16.18 -3.95
C PHE A 103 8.57 17.11 -5.06
N ASP A 104 9.90 17.25 -5.22
CA ASP A 104 10.52 18.11 -6.24
C ASP A 104 10.18 17.67 -7.67
N MET A 105 10.08 16.36 -7.89
CA MET A 105 9.63 15.79 -9.16
C MET A 105 8.15 16.06 -9.45
N LYS A 106 7.37 16.52 -8.47
CA LYS A 106 5.90 16.68 -8.54
C LYS A 106 5.19 15.39 -8.95
N LYS A 107 5.78 14.24 -8.59
CA LYS A 107 5.25 12.91 -8.90
C LYS A 107 4.54 12.25 -7.73
N ILE A 108 4.50 12.90 -6.56
CA ILE A 108 3.76 12.42 -5.41
C ILE A 108 2.75 13.44 -4.92
N ALA A 109 1.62 12.94 -4.42
CA ALA A 109 0.70 13.66 -3.57
C ALA A 109 0.54 12.86 -2.27
N LEU A 110 0.92 13.46 -1.15
CA LEU A 110 0.96 12.79 0.15
C LEU A 110 -0.16 13.29 1.06
N TYR A 111 -0.81 12.36 1.74
CA TYR A 111 -1.93 12.60 2.66
C TYR A 111 -1.65 11.88 3.98
N ILE A 112 -1.97 12.54 5.10
CA ILE A 112 -1.85 11.98 6.44
C ILE A 112 -3.23 11.65 6.98
N TYR A 113 -3.49 10.37 7.15
CA TYR A 113 -4.68 9.86 7.83
C TYR A 113 -4.50 10.01 9.35
N PRO A 114 -5.53 10.51 10.08
CA PRO A 114 -5.39 10.84 11.50
C PRO A 114 -5.32 9.63 12.43
N GLU A 115 -5.75 8.45 11.99
CA GLU A 115 -5.77 7.21 12.79
C GLU A 115 -4.73 6.21 12.27
N GLU A 116 -4.51 5.12 13.01
CA GLU A 116 -3.60 4.05 12.58
C GLU A 116 -4.21 3.27 11.40
N LEU A 117 -3.40 3.02 10.38
CA LEU A 117 -3.80 2.20 9.24
C LEU A 117 -3.54 0.73 9.57
N SER A 118 -4.50 -0.15 9.29
CA SER A 118 -4.43 -1.56 9.68
C SER A 118 -3.94 -2.50 8.58
N PHE A 119 -4.04 -2.09 7.31
CA PHE A 119 -3.62 -2.87 6.16
C PHE A 119 -3.09 -1.97 5.05
N GLY A 120 -2.36 -2.56 4.11
CA GLY A 120 -1.84 -1.85 2.95
C GLY A 120 -2.75 -2.05 1.74
N LEU A 121 -2.96 -0.99 0.97
CA LEU A 121 -3.74 -1.02 -0.26
C LEU A 121 -2.93 -0.38 -1.37
N VAL A 122 -2.81 -1.06 -2.51
CA VAL A 122 -2.15 -0.51 -3.70
C VAL A 122 -3.01 -0.76 -4.92
N ILE A 123 -3.28 0.30 -5.69
CA ILE A 123 -4.16 0.25 -6.86
C ILE A 123 -3.39 0.79 -8.07
N PHE A 124 -3.33 -0.01 -9.13
CA PHE A 124 -2.79 0.36 -10.44
C PHE A 124 -3.83 0.06 -11.52
N ASP A 125 -4.38 1.07 -12.20
CA ASP A 125 -5.44 0.89 -13.20
C ASP A 125 -6.57 -0.02 -12.70
N GLU A 126 -6.66 -1.28 -13.13
CA GLU A 126 -7.64 -2.30 -12.68
C GLU A 126 -7.04 -3.39 -11.77
N GLN A 127 -5.76 -3.28 -11.39
CA GLN A 127 -5.06 -4.21 -10.50
C GLN A 127 -5.05 -3.69 -9.07
N VAL A 128 -5.44 -4.56 -8.14
CA VAL A 128 -5.45 -4.28 -6.71
C VAL A 128 -4.48 -5.20 -6.00
N PHE A 129 -3.72 -4.63 -5.07
CA PHE A 129 -3.00 -5.37 -4.04
C PHE A 129 -3.52 -5.00 -2.66
N VAL A 130 -3.78 -6.01 -1.83
CA VAL A 130 -4.12 -5.85 -0.41
C VAL A 130 -3.05 -6.55 0.42
N HIS A 131 -2.47 -5.84 1.37
CA HIS A 131 -1.36 -6.29 2.19
C HIS A 131 -1.80 -6.43 3.64
N ALA A 132 -1.58 -7.61 4.21
CA ALA A 132 -1.79 -7.86 5.62
C ALA A 132 -0.46 -7.82 6.37
N TYR A 133 -0.53 -7.43 7.64
CA TYR A 133 0.64 -7.30 8.51
C TYR A 133 0.38 -8.01 9.83
N GLU A 134 1.41 -8.65 10.39
CA GLU A 134 1.38 -9.08 11.79
C GLU A 134 1.39 -7.87 12.72
N THR A 135 1.00 -8.05 13.99
CA THR A 135 1.14 -7.01 15.05
C THR A 135 2.58 -6.51 15.21
N SER A 136 3.58 -7.32 14.83
CA SER A 136 4.99 -6.93 14.83
C SER A 136 5.39 -5.99 13.69
N GLY A 137 4.47 -5.71 12.76
CA GLY A 137 4.71 -4.99 11.52
C GLY A 137 5.31 -5.85 10.39
N GLN A 138 5.37 -7.17 10.57
CA GLN A 138 5.84 -8.07 9.52
C GLN A 138 4.80 -8.17 8.39
N PHE A 139 5.24 -8.00 7.14
CA PHE A 139 4.43 -8.23 5.95
C PHE A 139 4.02 -9.72 5.85
N SER A 140 2.78 -10.03 6.24
CA SER A 140 2.32 -11.40 6.45
C SER A 140 1.68 -12.00 5.21
N ALA A 141 1.01 -11.19 4.40
CA ALA A 141 0.40 -11.67 3.17
C ALA A 141 0.19 -10.57 2.12
N CYS A 142 0.20 -10.97 0.85
CA CYS A 142 -0.13 -10.15 -0.31
C CYS A 142 -1.25 -10.84 -1.09
N LEU A 143 -2.38 -10.17 -1.23
CA LEU A 143 -3.43 -10.52 -2.18
C LEU A 143 -3.24 -9.64 -3.42
N LYS A 144 -3.28 -10.24 -4.61
CA LYS A 144 -3.34 -9.55 -5.91
C LYS A 144 -4.61 -9.97 -6.64
N SER A 145 -5.37 -9.02 -7.16
CA SER A 145 -6.57 -9.29 -7.95
C SER A 145 -6.75 -8.29 -9.10
N THR A 146 -7.51 -8.72 -10.10
CA THR A 146 -8.11 -7.87 -11.15
C THR A 146 -9.63 -8.06 -11.18
N ASP A 147 -10.20 -8.61 -10.11
CA ASP A 147 -11.65 -8.80 -9.98
C ASP A 147 -12.33 -7.44 -9.81
N PRO A 148 -13.32 -7.08 -10.65
CA PRO A 148 -13.98 -5.78 -10.59
C PRO A 148 -14.63 -5.47 -9.24
N MET A 149 -15.14 -6.48 -8.52
CA MET A 149 -15.75 -6.26 -7.20
C MET A 149 -14.71 -5.83 -6.17
N LEU A 150 -13.51 -6.43 -6.20
CA LEU A 150 -12.42 -6.01 -5.32
C LEU A 150 -11.86 -4.65 -5.73
N TYR A 151 -11.84 -4.36 -7.02
CA TYR A 151 -11.42 -3.05 -7.54
C TYR A 151 -12.30 -1.91 -7.02
N GLU A 152 -13.62 -2.05 -7.16
CA GLU A 152 -14.57 -1.03 -6.67
C GLU A 152 -14.46 -0.88 -5.15
N TRP A 153 -14.41 -1.99 -4.40
CA TRP A 153 -14.18 -1.95 -2.95
C TRP A 153 -12.89 -1.19 -2.58
N ALA A 154 -11.78 -1.48 -3.27
CA ALA A 154 -10.49 -0.83 -3.02
C ALA A 154 -10.56 0.66 -3.31
N LYS A 155 -11.23 1.06 -4.39
CA LYS A 155 -11.44 2.46 -4.77
C LYS A 155 -12.27 3.21 -3.72
N ASP A 156 -13.36 2.61 -3.26
CA ASP A 156 -14.22 3.20 -2.22
C ASP A 156 -13.45 3.34 -0.90
N LYS A 157 -12.70 2.30 -0.51
CA LYS A 157 -11.93 2.31 0.73
C LYS A 157 -10.78 3.32 0.70
N TYR A 158 -10.10 3.44 -0.45
CA TYR A 158 -9.12 4.49 -0.68
C TYR A 158 -9.73 5.88 -0.54
N ALA A 159 -10.90 6.11 -1.15
CA ALA A 159 -11.59 7.40 -1.09
C ALA A 159 -11.99 7.77 0.35
N GLU A 160 -12.48 6.80 1.13
CA GLU A 160 -12.81 6.98 2.55
C GLU A 160 -11.61 7.50 3.37
N TYR A 161 -10.46 6.84 3.25
CA TYR A 161 -9.23 7.29 3.92
C TYR A 161 -8.79 8.66 3.43
N ARG A 162 -8.84 8.88 2.11
CA ARG A 162 -8.39 10.13 1.49
C ARG A 162 -9.24 11.33 1.95
N ASP A 163 -10.55 11.16 2.01
CA ASP A 163 -11.49 12.22 2.40
C ASP A 163 -11.35 12.61 3.87
N SER A 164 -10.85 11.68 4.69
CA SER A 164 -10.55 11.89 6.11
C SER A 164 -9.11 12.34 6.37
N ALA A 165 -8.24 12.30 5.35
CA ALA A 165 -6.82 12.62 5.47
C ALA A 165 -6.50 14.07 5.13
N ARG A 166 -5.40 14.58 5.70
CA ARG A 166 -4.87 15.92 5.42
C ARG A 166 -3.77 15.85 4.38
N GLN A 167 -3.89 16.59 3.28
CA GLN A 167 -2.81 16.70 2.29
C GLN A 167 -1.60 17.46 2.86
N ILE A 168 -0.40 16.95 2.59
CA ILE A 168 0.89 17.60 2.82
C ILE A 168 1.33 18.26 1.53
N LYS A 169 1.58 19.58 1.57
CA LYS A 169 2.04 20.34 0.40
C LYS A 169 3.54 20.59 0.42
N ASP A 170 4.14 20.56 1.60
CA ASP A 170 5.56 20.71 1.83
C ASP A 170 6.05 19.65 2.84
N PRO A 171 7.15 18.91 2.55
CA PRO A 171 7.67 17.86 3.43
C PRO A 171 8.13 18.37 4.81
N SER A 172 8.33 19.69 4.97
CA SER A 172 8.60 20.32 6.26
C SER A 172 7.35 20.57 7.13
N GLU A 173 6.14 20.39 6.57
CA GLU A 173 4.90 20.51 7.34
C GLU A 173 4.87 19.51 8.49
N LEU A 174 4.50 19.99 9.69
CA LEU A 174 4.22 19.13 10.82
C LEU A 174 2.79 18.56 10.70
N PRO A 175 2.59 17.25 10.96
CA PRO A 175 1.28 16.61 10.93
C PRO A 175 0.39 17.07 12.07
#